data_AF-A0A482TDY4-F1
#
_entry.id   AF-A0A482TDY4-F1
#
_cell.length_a   1.000
_cell.length_b   1.000
_cell.length_c   1.000
_cell.angle_alpha   90.00
_cell.angle_beta   90.00
_cell.angle_gamma   90.00
#
_symmetry.space_group_name_H-M   'P 1'
#
loop_
_entity.id
_entity.type
_entity.pdbx_description
1 polymer ?
#
loop_
_entity_poly.entity_id
_entity_poly.type
_entity_poly.pdbx_seq_one_letter_code
_entity_poly.pdbx_strand_id
1 'polypeptide(L)'
;MSRADAAELQDAIGAAITEKQEFFRTAGEHRMDGSYVVSRRGADSAGNTKVFDSFDALRRLFDRLPDEFTADDVSRTGITGSRRHMVVRHFGEHPAFDCDIAQRNPLTVVKTDAADAGAGEAADATAD
;
A
#
# COMPACT_ATOMS: atom_id res chain seq x y z
N MET A 1 -12.02 22.55 -29.54
CA MET A 1 -12.15 21.44 -28.59
C MET A 1 -13.51 20.81 -28.79
N SER A 2 -13.57 19.78 -29.64
CA SER A 2 -14.81 19.09 -29.99
C SER A 2 -15.10 17.97 -29.00
N ARG A 3 -16.38 17.62 -28.85
CA ARG A 3 -16.81 16.43 -28.08
C ARG A 3 -16.27 15.12 -28.67
N ALA A 4 -15.90 15.13 -29.96
CA ALA A 4 -15.23 14.00 -30.63
C ALA A 4 -13.77 13.82 -30.15
N ASP A 5 -13.02 14.93 -29.97
CA ASP A 5 -11.64 14.88 -29.45
C ASP A 5 -11.59 14.33 -28.01
N ALA A 6 -12.65 14.58 -27.23
CA ALA A 6 -12.79 14.06 -25.86
C ALA A 6 -13.14 12.57 -25.81
N ALA A 7 -13.86 12.05 -26.82
CA ALA A 7 -14.19 10.63 -26.92
C ALA A 7 -12.99 9.80 -27.36
N GLU A 8 -12.18 10.29 -28.32
CA GLU A 8 -10.91 9.66 -28.68
C GLU A 8 -9.89 9.68 -27.53
N LEU A 9 -9.88 10.74 -26.71
CA LEU A 9 -9.07 10.77 -25.49
C LEU A 9 -9.60 9.78 -24.44
N GLN A 10 -10.92 9.60 -24.30
CA GLN A 10 -11.52 8.60 -23.41
C GLN A 10 -11.28 7.16 -23.88
N ASP A 11 -11.33 6.88 -25.19
CA ASP A 11 -10.98 5.58 -25.76
C ASP A 11 -9.47 5.30 -25.72
N ALA A 12 -8.63 6.33 -25.86
CA ALA A 12 -7.18 6.22 -25.66
C ALA A 12 -6.80 5.98 -24.18
N ILE A 13 -7.62 6.46 -23.24
CA ILE A 13 -7.54 6.09 -21.80
C ILE A 13 -8.15 4.70 -21.54
N GLY A 14 -9.07 4.24 -22.41
CA GLY A 14 -9.68 2.91 -22.39
C GLY A 14 -8.74 1.75 -22.75
N ALA A 15 -7.51 2.04 -23.17
CA ALA A 15 -6.45 1.06 -23.35
C ALA A 15 -5.82 0.65 -22.00
N ALA A 16 -6.58 -0.08 -21.18
CA ALA A 16 -6.12 -1.26 -20.44
C ALA A 16 -4.69 -1.22 -19.85
N ILE A 17 -4.39 -0.26 -18.96
CA ILE A 17 -3.18 -0.34 -18.14
C ILE A 17 -3.53 -1.13 -16.88
N THR A 18 -3.43 -2.46 -16.95
CA THR A 18 -3.18 -3.24 -15.74
C THR A 18 -1.79 -2.87 -15.27
N GLU A 19 -1.69 -2.00 -14.27
CA GLU A 19 -0.40 -1.59 -13.72
C GLU A 19 0.02 -2.60 -12.66
N LYS A 20 0.99 -3.46 -13.02
CA LYS A 20 1.67 -4.33 -12.07
C LYS A 20 2.98 -3.68 -11.64
N GLN A 21 3.10 -3.42 -10.35
CA GLN A 21 4.31 -2.91 -9.71
C GLN A 21 4.94 -4.03 -8.87
N GLU A 22 6.19 -4.38 -9.18
CA GLU A 22 6.96 -5.29 -8.34
C GLU A 22 7.70 -4.53 -7.24
N PHE A 23 7.69 -5.10 -6.05
CA PHE A 23 8.47 -4.67 -4.90
C PHE A 23 9.52 -5.73 -4.54
N PHE A 24 10.19 -5.57 -3.40
CA PHE A 24 11.29 -6.46 -3.03
C PHE A 24 10.86 -7.93 -2.92
N ARG A 25 9.75 -8.22 -2.21
CA ARG A 25 9.20 -9.57 -2.05
C ARG A 25 7.73 -9.68 -2.42
N THR A 26 7.05 -8.57 -2.65
CA THR A 26 5.64 -8.52 -3.03
C THR A 26 5.47 -7.89 -4.40
N ALA A 27 4.27 -8.00 -4.97
CA ALA A 27 3.85 -7.24 -6.13
C ALA A 27 2.41 -6.74 -5.91
N GLY A 28 2.15 -5.53 -6.37
CA GLY A 28 0.83 -4.90 -6.43
C GLY A 28 0.33 -4.88 -7.86
N GLU A 29 -0.95 -5.14 -8.09
CA GLU A 29 -1.55 -5.03 -9.43
C GLU A 29 -2.90 -4.33 -9.34
N HIS A 30 -3.04 -3.23 -10.08
CA HIS A 30 -4.33 -2.58 -10.35
C HIS A 30 -5.00 -3.28 -11.53
N ARG A 31 -6.16 -3.90 -11.29
CA ARG A 31 -6.93 -4.58 -12.34
C ARG A 31 -7.99 -3.66 -12.95
N MET A 32 -8.45 -4.05 -14.14
CA MET A 32 -9.49 -3.32 -14.88
C MET A 32 -10.85 -3.30 -14.17
N ASP A 33 -11.14 -4.29 -13.32
CA ASP A 33 -12.35 -4.33 -12.51
C ASP A 33 -12.30 -3.40 -11.29
N GLY A 34 -11.21 -2.63 -11.14
CA GLY A 34 -10.97 -1.73 -10.01
C GLY A 34 -10.34 -2.41 -8.80
N SER A 35 -10.23 -3.75 -8.79
CA SER A 35 -9.63 -4.48 -7.69
C SER A 35 -8.11 -4.25 -7.61
N TYR A 36 -7.59 -4.35 -6.39
CA TYR A 36 -6.16 -4.30 -6.13
C TYR A 36 -5.66 -5.62 -5.58
N VAL A 37 -4.53 -6.06 -6.08
CA VAL A 37 -4.05 -7.42 -5.89
C VAL A 37 -2.67 -7.37 -5.26
N VAL A 38 -2.54 -7.98 -4.10
CA VAL A 38 -1.24 -8.19 -3.46
C VAL A 38 -0.83 -9.64 -3.65
N SER A 39 0.33 -9.86 -4.26
CA SER A 39 0.91 -11.18 -4.45
C SER A 39 2.36 -11.23 -3.97
N ARG A 40 2.91 -12.44 -3.84
CA ARG A 40 4.36 -12.61 -3.72
C ARG A 40 5.01 -12.29 -5.05
N ARG A 41 6.20 -11.69 -5.02
CA ARG A 41 6.98 -11.44 -6.22
C ARG A 41 7.25 -12.77 -6.95
N GLY A 42 7.04 -12.78 -8.27
CA GLY A 42 7.24 -13.96 -9.13
C GLY A 42 6.21 -15.08 -8.97
N ALA A 43 5.09 -14.86 -8.28
CA ALA A 43 4.01 -15.84 -8.20
C ALA A 43 2.96 -15.60 -9.30
N ASP A 44 2.87 -16.51 -10.28
CA ASP A 44 1.84 -16.48 -11.33
C ASP A 44 0.58 -17.27 -10.95
N SER A 45 0.56 -17.95 -9.81
CA SER A 45 -0.54 -18.82 -9.37
C SER A 45 -1.53 -18.11 -8.44
N ALA A 46 -2.82 -18.19 -8.78
CA ALA A 46 -3.93 -17.53 -8.09
C ALA A 46 -4.05 -17.83 -6.59
N GLY A 47 -3.48 -18.95 -6.10
CA GLY A 47 -3.57 -19.37 -4.69
C GLY A 47 -2.77 -18.50 -3.70
N ASN A 48 -1.75 -17.78 -4.18
CA ASN A 48 -0.79 -17.04 -3.35
C ASN A 48 -1.05 -15.53 -3.27
N THR A 49 -2.29 -15.14 -3.55
CA THR A 49 -2.67 -13.75 -3.74
C THR A 49 -3.75 -13.34 -2.74
N LYS A 50 -3.78 -12.04 -2.40
CA LYS A 50 -4.87 -11.38 -1.69
C LYS A 50 -5.46 -10.30 -2.61
N VAL A 51 -6.74 -10.45 -2.93
CA VAL A 51 -7.51 -9.45 -3.68
C VAL A 51 -8.27 -8.56 -2.70
N PHE A 52 -8.23 -7.26 -2.97
CA PHE A 52 -9.01 -6.20 -2.33
C PHE A 52 -9.96 -5.62 -3.37
N ASP A 53 -11.14 -5.18 -2.94
CA ASP A 53 -12.16 -4.61 -3.85
C ASP A 53 -11.63 -3.34 -4.56
N SER A 54 -10.68 -2.64 -3.95
CA SER A 54 -9.95 -1.53 -4.54
C SER A 54 -8.64 -1.25 -3.80
N PHE A 55 -7.81 -0.37 -4.35
CA PHE A 55 -6.63 0.15 -3.65
C PHE A 55 -7.03 0.94 -2.40
N ASP A 56 -8.13 1.70 -2.44
CA ASP A 56 -8.69 2.37 -1.26
C ASP A 56 -9.10 1.41 -0.15
N ALA A 57 -9.57 0.20 -0.49
CA ALA A 57 -9.88 -0.81 0.52
C ALA A 57 -8.60 -1.27 1.27
N LEU A 58 -7.46 -1.33 0.57
CA LEU A 58 -6.16 -1.60 1.18
C LEU A 58 -5.67 -0.39 2.02
N ARG A 59 -5.85 0.85 1.55
CA ARG A 59 -5.56 2.06 2.36
C ARG A 59 -6.38 2.10 3.65
N ARG A 60 -7.70 1.89 3.56
CA ARG A 60 -8.58 1.83 4.74
C ARG A 60 -8.23 0.68 5.69
N LEU A 61 -7.64 -0.40 5.20
CA LEU A 61 -7.09 -1.43 6.07
C LEU A 61 -5.89 -0.87 6.84
N PHE A 62 -4.91 -0.28 6.16
CA PHE A 62 -3.75 0.36 6.78
C PHE A 62 -4.15 1.40 7.83
N ASP A 63 -5.07 2.31 7.50
CA ASP A 63 -5.51 3.40 8.39
C ASP A 63 -6.08 2.87 9.73
N ARG A 64 -6.73 1.70 9.71
CA ARG A 64 -7.33 1.08 10.90
C ARG A 64 -6.36 0.26 11.75
N LEU A 65 -5.17 -0.06 11.22
CA LEU A 65 -4.15 -0.76 11.99
C LEU A 65 -3.55 0.19 13.04
N PRO A 66 -3.08 -0.34 14.19
CA PRO A 66 -2.32 0.45 15.15
C PRO A 66 -1.04 1.02 14.53
N ASP A 67 -0.43 2.01 15.19
CA ASP A 67 0.80 2.66 14.69
C ASP A 67 1.95 1.67 14.56
N GLU A 68 2.08 0.75 15.51
CA GLU A 68 2.92 -0.44 15.38
C GLU A 68 2.03 -1.67 15.16
N PHE A 69 2.23 -2.40 14.07
CA PHE A 69 1.40 -3.54 13.73
C PHE A 69 2.17 -4.73 13.15
N THR A 70 1.59 -5.91 13.33
CA THR A 70 2.11 -7.19 12.86
C THR A 70 1.08 -7.96 12.05
N ALA A 71 1.42 -9.20 11.66
CA ALA A 71 0.48 -10.08 10.99
C ALA A 71 -0.74 -10.43 11.87
N ASP A 72 -0.60 -10.40 13.19
CA ASP A 72 -1.71 -10.70 14.09
C ASP A 72 -2.77 -9.58 14.09
N ASP A 73 -2.36 -8.32 13.94
CA ASP A 73 -3.30 -7.21 13.81
C ASP A 73 -4.07 -7.26 12.48
N VAL A 74 -3.38 -7.61 11.38
CA VAL A 74 -4.02 -7.88 10.09
C VAL A 74 -4.96 -9.08 10.16
N SER A 75 -4.67 -10.08 10.99
CA SER A 75 -5.56 -11.23 11.20
C SER A 75 -6.93 -10.82 11.71
N ARG A 76 -7.00 -9.78 12.56
CA ARG A 76 -8.25 -9.30 13.15
C ARG A 76 -9.19 -8.67 12.12
N THR A 77 -8.72 -8.39 10.90
CA THR A 77 -9.53 -7.84 9.81
C THR A 77 -10.05 -8.91 8.84
N GLY A 78 -9.96 -10.19 9.23
CA GLY A 78 -10.44 -11.33 8.44
C GLY A 78 -9.45 -11.87 7.42
N ILE A 79 -8.20 -11.37 7.38
CA ILE A 79 -7.15 -11.89 6.50
C ILE A 79 -6.36 -12.98 7.23
N THR A 80 -6.45 -14.22 6.76
CA THR A 80 -5.91 -15.39 7.49
C THR A 80 -4.68 -16.02 6.82
N GLY A 81 -3.98 -16.87 7.58
CA GLY A 81 -2.92 -17.74 7.07
C GLY A 81 -1.66 -17.02 6.63
N SER A 82 -1.06 -17.44 5.51
CA SER A 82 0.16 -16.82 4.98
C SER A 82 -0.08 -15.40 4.42
N ARG A 83 -1.33 -15.05 4.11
CA ARG A 83 -1.69 -13.77 3.47
C ARG A 83 -1.51 -12.57 4.39
N ARG A 84 -1.77 -12.72 5.70
CA ARG A 84 -1.54 -11.63 6.68
C ARG A 84 -0.07 -11.16 6.67
N HIS A 85 0.88 -12.08 6.64
CA HIS A 85 2.31 -11.74 6.58
C HIS A 85 2.68 -11.07 5.25
N MET A 86 2.07 -11.50 4.16
CA MET A 86 2.27 -10.89 2.84
C MET A 86 1.75 -9.45 2.79
N VAL A 87 0.58 -9.19 3.38
CA VAL A 87 -0.01 -7.84 3.45
C VAL A 87 0.84 -6.91 4.32
N VAL A 88 1.28 -7.35 5.51
CA VAL A 88 2.20 -6.55 6.35
C VAL A 88 3.47 -6.20 5.60
N ARG A 89 4.06 -7.19 4.91
CA ARG A 89 5.26 -6.98 4.10
C ARG A 89 5.03 -6.01 2.95
N HIS A 90 3.86 -6.07 2.32
CA HIS A 90 3.50 -5.19 1.23
C HIS A 90 3.41 -3.74 1.69
N PHE A 91 2.81 -3.46 2.86
CA PHE A 91 2.79 -2.10 3.42
C PHE A 91 4.20 -1.52 3.56
N GLY A 92 5.11 -2.24 4.23
CA GLY A 92 6.49 -1.77 4.40
C GLY A 92 7.36 -1.81 3.14
N GLU A 93 6.84 -2.27 1.99
CA GLU A 93 7.55 -2.28 0.71
C GLU A 93 6.97 -1.24 -0.28
N HIS A 94 5.74 -0.79 -0.08
CA HIS A 94 4.98 -0.01 -1.04
C HIS A 94 4.99 1.49 -0.67
N PRO A 95 5.48 2.39 -1.56
CA PRO A 95 5.77 3.78 -1.22
C PRO A 95 4.55 4.65 -0.88
N ALA A 96 3.34 4.21 -1.24
CA ALA A 96 2.10 4.91 -0.88
C ALA A 96 1.62 4.70 0.57
N PHE A 97 2.35 3.93 1.38
CA PHE A 97 2.05 3.75 2.81
C PHE A 97 3.19 4.32 3.64
N ASP A 98 2.88 5.34 4.43
CA ASP A 98 3.82 6.04 5.29
C ASP A 98 4.16 5.15 6.50
N CYS A 99 5.05 4.18 6.29
CA CYS A 99 5.49 3.24 7.31
C CYS A 99 6.82 2.58 6.97
N ASP A 100 7.51 2.11 8.00
CA ASP A 100 8.80 1.43 7.91
C ASP A 100 8.79 0.06 8.58
N ILE A 101 9.63 -0.85 8.07
CA ILE A 101 9.86 -2.16 8.70
C ILE A 101 10.82 -1.97 9.89
N ALA A 102 10.27 -1.85 11.10
CA ALA A 102 11.04 -1.72 12.33
C ALA A 102 11.74 -3.03 12.75
N GLN A 103 11.11 -4.19 12.51
CA GLN A 103 11.67 -5.49 12.87
C GLN A 103 11.35 -6.55 11.80
N ARG A 104 12.29 -7.46 11.56
CA ARG A 104 12.14 -8.54 10.55
C ARG A 104 11.68 -9.88 11.12
N ASN A 105 11.89 -10.14 12.41
CA ASN A 105 11.46 -11.38 13.08
C ASN A 105 11.11 -11.15 14.57
N PRO A 106 9.82 -11.11 14.94
CA PRO A 106 8.65 -11.09 14.06
C PRO A 106 8.65 -9.88 13.09
N LEU A 107 7.94 -10.01 11.98
CA LEU A 107 7.79 -8.90 11.03
C LEU A 107 6.86 -7.84 11.62
N THR A 108 7.42 -6.68 11.93
CA THR A 108 6.75 -5.55 12.56
C THR A 108 6.95 -4.31 11.72
N VAL A 109 5.86 -3.56 11.50
CA VAL A 109 5.83 -2.31 10.75
C VAL A 109 5.38 -1.20 11.68
N VAL A 110 5.98 -0.03 11.54
CA VAL A 110 5.64 1.18 12.30
C VAL A 110 5.24 2.28 11.32
N LYS A 111 4.08 2.89 11.52
CA LYS A 111 3.63 4.06 10.74
C LYS A 111 4.56 5.24 11.03
N THR A 112 4.96 5.94 9.98
CA THR A 112 5.71 7.18 10.10
C THR A 112 4.69 8.31 10.10
N ASP A 113 4.38 8.85 11.27
CA ASP A 113 3.53 10.03 11.36
C ASP A 113 4.11 11.15 10.49
N ALA A 114 3.29 11.74 9.62
CA ALA A 114 3.65 12.97 8.92
C ALA A 114 3.89 14.17 9.88
N ALA A 115 3.63 14.00 11.18
CA ALA A 115 3.77 15.01 12.22
C ALA A 115 5.21 15.23 12.73
N ASP A 116 6.17 14.35 12.41
CA ASP A 116 7.57 14.50 12.85
C ASP A 116 8.47 15.26 11.85
N ALA A 117 7.89 15.83 10.78
CA ALA A 117 8.63 16.66 9.81
C ALA A 117 8.64 18.17 10.15
N GLY A 118 8.14 18.59 11.33
CA GLY A 118 7.96 20.02 11.65
C GLY A 118 8.26 20.45 13.09
N ALA A 119 8.71 19.57 13.97
CA ALA A 119 9.02 19.92 15.37
C ALA A 119 10.54 20.00 15.59
N GLY A 120 11.21 20.89 14.86
CA GLY A 120 12.66 20.99 14.88
C GLY A 120 13.25 22.35 14.56
N GLU A 121 12.52 23.46 14.72
CA GLU A 121 13.16 24.79 14.63
C GLU A 121 12.38 25.84 15.44
N ALA A 122 12.41 25.70 16.76
CA ALA A 122 12.06 26.78 17.69
C ALA A 122 12.77 26.58 19.03
N ALA A 123 14.10 26.74 19.06
CA ALA A 123 14.82 27.00 20.30
C ALA A 123 16.17 27.69 20.03
N ASP A 124 16.15 29.00 20.34
CA ASP A 124 17.21 29.76 21.01
C ASP A 124 18.34 30.43 20.20
N ALA A 125 18.32 31.78 20.21
CA ALA A 125 19.45 32.73 20.30
C ALA A 125 18.93 34.12 19.87
N THR A 126 19.02 35.25 20.58
CA THR A 126 19.64 35.62 21.88
C THR A 126 19.04 36.98 22.25
N ALA A 127 18.87 37.23 23.54
CA ALA A 127 18.64 38.56 24.08
C ALA A 127 19.92 39.41 23.99
N ASP A 128 19.79 40.65 23.49
CA ASP A 128 20.47 41.86 24.00
C ASP A 128 19.68 43.10 23.55
#